data_AF-A0A959M285-F1
#
_entry.id   AF-A0A959M285-F1
#
_cell.length_a   1.000
_cell.length_b   1.000
_cell.length_c   1.000
_cell.angle_alpha   90.00
_cell.angle_beta   90.00
_cell.angle_gamma   90.00
#
_symmetry.space_group_name_H-M   'P 1'
#
loop_
_entity.id
_entity.type
_entity.pdbx_description
1 polymer ?
#
loop_
_entity_poly.entity_id
_entity_poly.type
_entity_poly.pdbx_seq_one_letter_code
_entity_poly.pdbx_strand_id
1 'polypeptide(L)'
;MIDADGDGWVNECVPGGDCDDSNGAINPDVIEICANGIDDDCDGYVDEADSDCLPACIEGEVVIDFNGPLFVAPADEPGVYSWQEAVDRCNSKVTDGCDWYLPTKDELNAMYLARNEIGGFDQSGNDPTGYYWSSTLYEGLEWLYGWDQRFSDGFQAGGWIEYGFNCRCVRR
;
A
#
# COMPACT_ATOMS: atom_id res chain seq x y z
N MET A 1 -21.99 -22.38 -1.66
CA MET A 1 -21.20 -21.29 -1.11
C MET A 1 -19.77 -21.78 -1.12
N ILE A 2 -19.01 -21.29 -2.09
CA ILE A 2 -17.58 -21.52 -2.25
C ILE A 2 -16.95 -20.16 -1.89
N ASP A 3 -15.78 -20.21 -1.27
CA ASP A 3 -14.87 -19.09 -1.01
C ASP A 3 -13.71 -19.34 -1.98
N ALA A 4 -13.72 -18.67 -3.13
CA ALA A 4 -12.84 -19.00 -4.25
C ALA A 4 -11.52 -18.22 -4.23
N ASP A 5 -11.47 -17.06 -3.58
CA ASP A 5 -10.27 -16.23 -3.42
C ASP A 5 -9.61 -16.31 -2.03
N GLY A 6 -10.29 -16.87 -1.03
CA GLY A 6 -9.76 -17.14 0.30
C GLY A 6 -9.84 -15.97 1.26
N ASP A 7 -10.68 -14.97 1.01
CA ASP A 7 -10.86 -13.80 1.88
C ASP A 7 -11.77 -14.07 3.11
N GLY A 8 -12.45 -15.22 3.11
CA GLY A 8 -13.34 -15.65 4.20
C GLY A 8 -14.81 -15.27 4.02
N TRP A 9 -15.15 -14.59 2.93
CA TRP A 9 -16.50 -14.39 2.44
C TRP A 9 -16.88 -15.50 1.44
N VAL A 10 -18.17 -15.60 1.14
CA VAL A 10 -18.68 -16.58 0.17
C VAL A 10 -19.64 -15.90 -0.77
N ASN A 11 -19.61 -16.26 -2.05
CA ASN A 11 -20.50 -15.67 -3.05
C ASN A 11 -21.97 -15.71 -2.63
N GLU A 12 -22.51 -14.55 -2.22
CA GLU A 12 -23.91 -14.38 -1.90
C GLU A 12 -24.38 -13.06 -2.50
N CYS A 13 -25.10 -13.11 -3.63
CA CYS A 13 -25.74 -11.94 -4.25
C CYS A 13 -26.92 -11.38 -3.42
N VAL A 14 -26.65 -11.02 -2.17
CA VAL A 14 -27.50 -10.24 -1.27
C VAL A 14 -26.64 -9.12 -0.68
N PRO A 15 -27.23 -7.98 -0.28
CA PRO A 15 -26.47 -6.94 0.40
C PRO A 15 -25.73 -7.49 1.62
N GLY A 16 -24.41 -7.25 1.69
CA GLY A 16 -23.52 -7.78 2.74
C GLY A 16 -23.02 -9.21 2.53
N GLY A 17 -23.15 -9.76 1.32
CA GLY A 17 -22.44 -10.97 0.88
C GLY A 17 -21.39 -10.61 -0.17
N ASP A 18 -20.42 -11.50 -0.39
CA ASP A 18 -19.36 -11.26 -1.38
C ASP A 18 -19.95 -11.28 -2.81
N CYS A 19 -19.72 -10.17 -3.51
CA CYS A 19 -20.23 -9.87 -4.83
C CYS A 19 -19.25 -10.22 -5.97
N ASP A 20 -17.97 -10.50 -5.67
CA ASP A 20 -16.98 -11.08 -6.59
C ASP A 20 -16.01 -12.05 -5.90
N ASP A 21 -16.51 -13.27 -5.64
CA ASP A 21 -15.81 -14.48 -5.15
C ASP A 21 -14.55 -14.93 -5.93
N SER A 22 -14.14 -14.16 -6.94
CA SER A 22 -12.88 -14.37 -7.66
C SER A 22 -11.81 -13.31 -7.35
N ASN A 23 -12.14 -12.32 -6.54
CA ASN A 23 -11.34 -11.14 -6.26
C ASN A 23 -11.51 -10.69 -4.80
N GLY A 24 -10.57 -11.07 -3.94
CA GLY A 24 -10.61 -10.72 -2.51
C GLY A 24 -10.44 -9.22 -2.20
N ALA A 25 -10.34 -8.37 -3.22
CA ALA A 25 -10.46 -6.92 -3.09
C ALA A 25 -11.90 -6.41 -3.28
N ILE A 26 -12.90 -7.30 -3.43
CA ILE A 26 -14.31 -6.95 -3.58
C ILE A 26 -15.12 -7.81 -2.61
N ASN A 27 -15.39 -7.30 -1.41
CA ASN A 27 -16.14 -7.99 -0.36
C ASN A 27 -16.62 -7.02 0.74
N PRO A 28 -17.54 -7.45 1.63
CA PRO A 28 -18.10 -6.58 2.67
C PRO A 28 -17.16 -5.98 3.72
N ASP A 29 -15.89 -6.37 3.76
CA ASP A 29 -14.89 -5.77 4.67
C ASP A 29 -13.93 -4.81 3.95
N VAL A 30 -14.10 -4.60 2.64
CA VAL A 30 -13.32 -3.65 1.84
C VAL A 30 -13.91 -2.24 1.97
N ILE A 31 -13.09 -1.22 1.70
CA ILE A 31 -13.55 0.18 1.62
C ILE A 31 -13.79 0.51 0.16
N GLU A 32 -14.89 1.18 -0.12
CA GLU A 32 -15.24 1.66 -1.46
C GLU A 32 -14.16 2.57 -2.08
N ILE A 33 -13.67 2.18 -3.26
CA ILE A 33 -12.70 2.94 -4.04
C ILE A 33 -13.48 3.82 -5.02
N CYS A 34 -13.60 5.11 -4.69
CA CYS A 34 -14.31 6.06 -5.54
C CYS A 34 -13.81 6.08 -7.00
N ALA A 35 -14.76 6.13 -7.93
CA ALA A 35 -14.61 6.33 -9.37
C ALA A 35 -13.93 5.16 -10.12
N ASN A 36 -14.04 3.93 -9.61
CA ASN A 36 -13.64 2.71 -10.30
C ASN A 36 -14.82 2.00 -11.01
N GLY A 37 -16.08 2.35 -10.69
CA GLY A 37 -17.29 1.77 -11.27
C GLY A 37 -17.70 0.40 -10.71
N ILE A 38 -17.16 0.02 -9.55
CA ILE A 38 -17.35 -1.25 -8.84
C ILE A 38 -18.00 -0.95 -7.48
N ASP A 39 -18.81 -1.88 -6.98
CA ASP A 39 -19.31 -1.93 -5.58
C ASP A 39 -18.29 -2.76 -4.82
N ASP A 40 -17.23 -2.13 -4.29
CA ASP A 40 -16.07 -2.84 -3.72
C ASP A 40 -16.41 -3.45 -2.35
N ASP A 41 -17.34 -2.83 -1.61
CA ASP A 41 -17.78 -3.31 -0.30
C ASP A 41 -19.10 -4.11 -0.33
N CYS A 42 -19.66 -4.36 -1.52
CA CYS A 42 -20.85 -5.17 -1.73
C CYS A 42 -22.07 -4.73 -0.88
N ASP A 43 -22.16 -3.44 -0.53
CA ASP A 43 -23.28 -2.89 0.23
C ASP A 43 -24.46 -2.45 -0.67
N GLY A 44 -24.21 -2.41 -2.00
CA GLY A 44 -25.17 -2.09 -3.04
C GLY A 44 -25.10 -0.65 -3.56
N TYR A 45 -24.14 0.16 -3.10
CA TYR A 45 -23.80 1.44 -3.69
C TYR A 45 -22.53 1.33 -4.54
N VAL A 46 -22.27 2.35 -5.36
CA VAL A 46 -21.13 2.38 -6.29
C VAL A 46 -20.59 3.78 -6.33
N ASP A 47 -19.29 3.92 -6.22
CA ASP A 47 -18.54 5.16 -6.31
C ASP A 47 -19.16 6.26 -5.42
N GLU A 48 -19.40 7.46 -5.97
CA GLU A 48 -19.88 8.61 -5.20
C GLU A 48 -21.34 8.49 -4.72
N ALA A 49 -22.04 7.41 -5.10
CA ALA A 49 -23.33 7.07 -4.51
C ALA A 49 -23.17 6.41 -3.13
N ASP A 50 -22.00 5.88 -2.83
CA ASP A 50 -21.64 5.25 -1.58
C ASP A 50 -21.15 6.30 -0.56
N SER A 51 -21.59 6.15 0.70
CA SER A 51 -21.12 6.97 1.82
C SER A 51 -19.72 6.62 2.30
N ASP A 52 -19.25 5.40 2.04
CA ASP A 52 -17.96 4.87 2.47
C ASP A 52 -16.86 5.12 1.42
N CYS A 53 -17.25 5.67 0.26
CA CYS A 53 -16.38 6.16 -0.81
C CYS A 53 -15.25 7.05 -0.26
N LEU A 54 -14.03 6.52 -0.22
CA LEU A 54 -12.83 7.28 0.09
C LEU A 54 -12.31 7.98 -1.18
N PRO A 55 -12.35 9.32 -1.28
CA PRO A 55 -11.90 10.00 -2.48
C PRO A 55 -10.41 9.73 -2.72
N ALA A 56 -10.06 9.40 -3.97
CA ALA A 56 -8.67 9.27 -4.40
C ALA A 56 -7.90 10.55 -4.04
N CYS A 57 -6.78 10.38 -3.33
CA CYS A 57 -6.01 11.50 -2.82
C CYS A 57 -5.08 12.11 -3.86
N ILE A 58 -4.71 11.30 -4.85
CA ILE A 58 -3.87 11.67 -5.99
C ILE A 58 -4.27 10.83 -7.20
N GLU A 59 -4.15 11.43 -8.39
CA GLU A 59 -4.36 10.72 -9.65
C GLU A 59 -3.34 9.58 -9.81
N GLY A 60 -3.83 8.39 -10.18
CA GLY A 60 -3.00 7.22 -10.44
C GLY A 60 -2.60 6.44 -9.17
N GLU A 61 -3.17 6.78 -8.02
CA GLU A 61 -3.09 5.95 -6.82
C GLU A 61 -3.52 4.51 -7.12
N VAL A 62 -2.72 3.55 -6.65
CA VAL A 62 -3.00 2.11 -6.83
C VAL A 62 -3.42 1.52 -5.50
N VAL A 63 -4.53 0.79 -5.49
CA VAL A 63 -4.99 0.08 -4.29
C VAL A 63 -4.53 -1.37 -4.37
N ILE A 64 -3.96 -1.86 -3.27
CA ILE A 64 -3.68 -3.29 -3.09
C ILE A 64 -4.39 -3.78 -1.82
N ASP A 65 -4.78 -5.05 -1.80
CA ASP A 65 -5.29 -5.67 -0.58
C ASP A 65 -4.14 -6.06 0.35
N PHE A 66 -4.13 -5.47 1.54
CA PHE A 66 -3.24 -5.86 2.63
C PHE A 66 -3.97 -5.70 3.97
N ASN A 67 -4.76 -6.72 4.32
CA ASN A 67 -5.69 -6.68 5.45
C ASN A 67 -6.61 -5.46 5.30
N GLY A 68 -7.31 -5.41 4.17
CA GLY A 68 -8.08 -4.26 3.72
C GLY A 68 -7.26 -3.32 2.82
N PRO A 69 -7.92 -2.30 2.24
CA PRO A 69 -7.31 -1.40 1.27
C PRO A 69 -6.05 -0.71 1.79
N LEU A 70 -4.98 -0.85 1.02
CA LEU A 70 -3.76 -0.09 1.17
C LEU A 70 -3.54 0.71 -0.11
N PHE A 71 -3.69 2.03 0.01
CA PHE A 71 -3.50 2.91 -1.12
C PHE A 71 -2.02 3.28 -1.25
N VAL A 72 -1.47 3.08 -2.44
CA VAL A 72 -0.05 3.26 -2.75
C VAL A 72 0.13 4.45 -3.69
N ALA A 73 1.08 5.33 -3.38
CA ALA A 73 1.39 6.45 -4.24
C ALA A 73 1.82 5.98 -5.66
N PRO A 74 1.42 6.69 -6.73
CA PRO A 74 1.71 6.31 -8.12
C PRO A 74 3.21 6.28 -8.46
N ALA A 75 4.03 6.98 -7.66
CA ALA A 75 5.45 7.13 -7.91
C ALA A 75 6.22 7.24 -6.59
N ASP A 76 7.51 6.94 -6.68
CA ASP A 76 8.46 7.18 -5.58
C ASP A 76 8.59 8.68 -5.30
N GLU A 77 8.87 9.00 -4.04
CA GLU A 77 9.28 10.36 -3.71
C GLU A 77 10.63 10.69 -4.37
N PRO A 78 10.79 11.90 -4.93
CA PRO A 78 11.92 12.23 -5.77
C PRO A 78 13.22 12.38 -4.96
N GLY A 79 14.04 11.33 -4.97
CA GLY A 79 15.37 11.32 -4.38
C GLY A 79 15.59 10.10 -3.49
N VAL A 80 16.65 10.15 -2.70
CA VAL A 80 16.94 9.17 -1.65
C VAL A 80 17.11 9.90 -0.33
N TYR A 81 16.67 9.28 0.76
CA TYR A 81 16.50 9.93 2.04
C TYR A 81 17.06 9.06 3.17
N SER A 82 17.62 9.70 4.21
CA SER A 82 17.81 9.00 5.49
C SER A 82 16.46 8.53 6.04
N TRP A 83 16.49 7.58 6.97
CA TRP A 83 15.27 6.96 7.48
C TRP A 83 14.27 7.99 8.04
N GLN A 84 14.74 8.94 8.86
CA GLN A 84 13.86 9.97 9.44
C GLN A 84 13.34 10.93 8.37
N GLU A 85 14.18 11.30 7.40
CA GLU A 85 13.74 12.15 6.28
C GLU A 85 12.67 11.46 5.44
N ALA A 86 12.76 10.14 5.23
CA ALA A 86 11.75 9.36 4.52
C ALA A 86 10.41 9.32 5.28
N VAL A 87 10.46 9.14 6.61
CA VAL A 87 9.27 9.20 7.49
C VAL A 87 8.63 10.58 7.39
N ASP A 88 9.42 11.64 7.57
CA ASP A 88 8.93 13.02 7.51
C ASP A 88 8.37 13.35 6.12
N ARG A 89 8.99 12.83 5.06
CA ARG A 89 8.56 13.04 3.67
C ARG A 89 7.14 12.51 3.43
N CYS A 90 6.85 11.29 3.89
CA CYS A 90 5.51 10.74 3.72
C CYS A 90 4.49 11.38 4.66
N ASN A 91 4.85 11.57 5.94
CA ASN A 91 3.96 12.20 6.93
C ASN A 91 3.63 13.66 6.62
N SER A 92 4.45 14.36 5.83
CA SER A 92 4.22 15.75 5.41
C SER A 92 3.65 15.89 3.99
N LYS A 93 3.30 14.78 3.33
CA LYS A 93 2.72 14.80 1.99
C LYS A 93 1.28 15.32 2.04
N VAL A 94 1.13 16.62 1.86
CA VAL A 94 -0.19 17.27 1.84
C VAL A 94 -0.77 17.21 0.42
N THR A 95 -1.62 16.22 0.18
CA THR A 95 -2.51 16.15 -0.99
C THR A 95 -3.93 15.96 -0.47
N ASP A 96 -4.80 16.94 -0.73
CA ASP A 96 -6.25 16.91 -0.47
C ASP A 96 -6.72 16.44 0.92
N GLY A 97 -5.87 16.55 1.95
CA GLY A 97 -6.20 16.21 3.34
C GLY A 97 -5.92 14.77 3.73
N CYS A 98 -5.10 14.05 2.96
CA CYS A 98 -4.84 12.63 3.18
C CYS A 98 -3.63 12.38 4.08
N ASP A 99 -3.79 11.43 5.01
CA ASP A 99 -2.78 11.07 6.01
C ASP A 99 -1.81 10.02 5.46
N TRP A 100 -0.95 10.44 4.53
CA TRP A 100 0.12 9.61 3.99
C TRP A 100 1.18 9.29 5.05
N TYR A 101 1.73 8.08 4.98
CA TYR A 101 2.82 7.64 5.85
C TYR A 101 3.79 6.71 5.12
N LEU A 102 4.96 6.52 5.72
CA LEU A 102 5.96 5.57 5.23
C LEU A 102 5.50 4.14 5.60
N PRO A 103 5.41 3.20 4.64
CA PRO A 103 4.85 1.87 4.90
C PRO A 103 5.62 1.15 6.00
N THR A 104 4.93 0.38 6.82
CA THR A 104 5.56 -0.58 7.73
C THR A 104 6.32 -1.65 6.95
N LYS A 105 7.14 -2.45 7.64
CA LYS A 105 7.89 -3.55 7.02
C LYS A 105 6.97 -4.54 6.28
N ASP A 106 5.80 -4.83 6.84
CA ASP A 106 4.87 -5.79 6.24
C ASP A 106 4.10 -5.17 5.06
N GLU A 107 3.70 -3.90 5.16
CA GLU A 107 3.11 -3.15 4.04
C GLU A 107 4.10 -3.00 2.88
N LEU A 108 5.37 -2.72 3.17
CA LEU A 108 6.41 -2.64 2.15
C LEU A 108 6.61 -3.99 1.44
N ASN A 109 6.50 -5.08 2.20
CA ASN A 109 6.54 -6.42 1.61
C ASN A 109 5.31 -6.73 0.76
N ALA A 110 4.12 -6.27 1.16
CA ALA A 110 2.92 -6.37 0.34
C ALA A 110 3.09 -5.60 -0.99
N MET A 111 3.63 -4.37 -0.93
CA MET A 111 3.99 -3.60 -2.12
C MET A 111 4.99 -4.33 -3.02
N TYR A 112 5.98 -5.04 -2.45
CA TYR A 112 6.91 -5.85 -3.23
C TYR A 112 6.21 -7.02 -3.95
N LEU A 113 5.29 -7.71 -3.28
CA LEU A 113 4.52 -8.82 -3.88
C LEU A 113 3.64 -8.31 -5.03
N ALA A 114 3.01 -7.15 -4.86
CA ALA A 114 2.17 -6.47 -5.87
C ALA A 114 2.94 -5.54 -6.82
N ARG A 115 4.29 -5.52 -6.79
CA ARG A 115 5.09 -4.49 -7.48
C ARG A 115 4.88 -4.38 -8.99
N ASN A 116 4.46 -5.47 -9.62
CA ASN A 116 4.18 -5.50 -11.06
C ASN A 116 2.85 -4.80 -11.39
N GLU A 117 1.88 -4.84 -10.48
CA GLU A 117 0.59 -4.18 -10.60
C GLU A 117 0.71 -2.70 -10.28
N ILE A 118 1.41 -2.37 -9.19
CA ILE A 118 1.68 -0.99 -8.79
C ILE A 118 2.58 -0.27 -9.81
N GLY A 119 3.64 -0.94 -10.27
CA GLY A 119 4.57 -0.38 -11.25
C GLY A 119 5.45 0.77 -10.73
N GLY A 120 6.36 1.24 -11.59
CA GLY A 120 7.18 2.44 -11.33
C GLY A 120 8.27 2.30 -10.27
N PHE A 121 8.46 1.13 -9.65
CA PHE A 121 9.56 0.89 -8.72
C PHE A 121 10.91 0.76 -9.44
N ASP A 122 11.96 1.28 -8.80
CA ASP A 122 13.34 1.03 -9.18
C ASP A 122 13.73 -0.42 -8.86
N GLN A 123 13.97 -1.20 -9.91
CA GLN A 123 14.38 -2.61 -9.83
C GLN A 123 15.84 -2.81 -10.26
N SER A 124 16.63 -1.74 -10.35
CA SER A 124 18.03 -1.81 -10.81
C SER A 124 18.98 -2.51 -9.82
N GLY A 125 18.59 -2.62 -8.55
CA GLY A 125 19.19 -3.51 -7.55
C GLY A 125 20.56 -3.10 -7.01
N ASN A 126 21.05 -1.88 -7.27
CA ASN A 126 22.35 -1.40 -6.81
C ASN A 126 22.19 -0.33 -5.71
N ASP A 127 22.68 -0.56 -4.50
CA ASP A 127 22.80 0.46 -3.44
C ASP A 127 23.41 1.79 -3.97
N PRO A 128 22.76 2.98 -3.76
CA PRO A 128 21.56 3.26 -2.96
C PRO A 128 20.21 3.11 -3.70
N THR A 129 20.26 2.76 -4.99
CA THR A 129 19.13 2.62 -5.91
C THR A 129 18.44 1.25 -5.81
N GLY A 130 17.11 1.22 -5.87
CA GLY A 130 16.30 0.01 -5.76
C GLY A 130 16.04 -0.57 -4.36
N TYR A 131 16.51 0.08 -3.29
CA TYR A 131 16.07 -0.17 -1.91
C TYR A 131 15.04 0.86 -1.48
N TYR A 132 14.11 0.41 -0.63
CA TYR A 132 13.02 1.20 -0.11
C TYR A 132 12.96 1.10 1.41
N TRP A 133 12.81 2.24 2.08
CA TRP A 133 12.63 2.28 3.52
C TRP A 133 11.23 1.81 3.93
N SER A 134 11.18 1.10 5.05
CA SER A 134 9.97 0.98 5.87
C SER A 134 10.06 1.88 7.10
N SER A 135 8.91 2.22 7.69
CA SER A 135 8.80 2.91 8.98
C SER A 135 9.11 2.00 10.19
N THR A 136 9.47 0.74 9.96
CA THR A 136 9.79 -0.19 11.04
C THR A 136 11.28 -0.15 11.35
N LEU A 137 11.63 0.11 12.61
CA LEU A 137 13.01 0.07 13.09
C LEU A 137 13.43 -1.37 13.43
N TYR A 138 14.74 -1.63 13.44
CA TYR A 138 15.28 -2.94 13.80
C TYR A 138 15.24 -3.13 15.32
N GLU A 139 14.45 -4.11 15.80
CA GLU A 139 14.28 -4.36 17.23
C GLU A 139 15.63 -4.64 17.93
N GLY A 140 15.89 -3.94 19.03
CA GLY A 140 17.13 -3.99 19.79
C GLY A 140 18.29 -3.16 19.20
N LEU A 141 18.10 -2.54 18.03
CA LEU A 141 19.07 -1.66 17.36
C LEU A 141 18.39 -0.44 16.71
N GLU A 142 17.28 0.03 17.28
CA GLU A 142 16.38 1.03 16.70
C GLU A 142 17.07 2.39 16.45
N TRP A 143 18.13 2.66 17.20
CA TRP A 143 18.94 3.88 17.13
C TRP A 143 19.89 3.92 15.93
N LEU A 144 20.07 2.78 15.25
CA LEU A 144 21.09 2.60 14.22
C LEU A 144 20.53 2.00 12.93
N TYR A 145 19.50 1.17 13.01
CA TYR A 145 19.00 0.41 11.87
C TYR A 145 17.48 0.53 11.67
N GLY A 146 17.10 0.79 10.42
CA GLY A 146 15.73 0.69 9.92
C GLY A 146 15.59 -0.51 8.98
N TRP A 147 14.38 -1.05 8.85
CA TRP A 147 14.12 -2.09 7.87
C TRP A 147 13.99 -1.52 6.46
N ASP A 148 14.70 -2.11 5.52
CA ASP A 148 14.63 -1.82 4.09
C ASP A 148 14.30 -3.08 3.27
N GLN A 149 13.80 -2.88 2.06
CA GLN A 149 13.56 -3.96 1.10
C GLN A 149 14.02 -3.57 -0.29
N ARG A 150 14.73 -4.49 -0.96
CA ARG A 150 15.15 -4.37 -2.35
C ARG A 150 14.07 -4.87 -3.29
N PHE A 151 13.64 -4.03 -4.23
CA PHE A 151 12.52 -4.37 -5.12
C PHE A 151 12.91 -5.19 -6.35
N SER A 152 14.21 -5.40 -6.58
CA SER A 152 14.69 -6.28 -7.66
C SER A 152 14.50 -7.77 -7.36
N ASP A 153 14.55 -8.18 -6.09
CA ASP A 153 14.46 -9.60 -5.69
C ASP A 153 13.82 -9.86 -4.31
N GLY A 154 13.32 -8.81 -3.65
CA GLY A 154 12.58 -8.93 -2.39
C GLY A 154 13.45 -9.11 -1.15
N PHE A 155 14.78 -8.98 -1.29
CA PHE A 155 15.68 -9.07 -0.14
C PHE A 155 15.37 -7.99 0.90
N GLN A 156 15.14 -8.40 2.15
CA GLN A 156 14.90 -7.51 3.28
C GLN A 156 16.13 -7.47 4.19
N ALA A 157 16.51 -6.27 4.63
CA ALA A 157 17.67 -6.06 5.49
C ALA A 157 17.46 -4.95 6.51
N GLY A 158 18.42 -4.83 7.42
CA GLY A 158 18.57 -3.66 8.28
C GLY A 158 19.60 -2.71 7.68
N GLY A 159 19.16 -1.56 7.21
CA GLY A 159 19.98 -0.49 6.67
C GLY A 159 20.33 0.51 7.77
N TRP A 160 21.51 1.12 7.67
CA TRP A 160 21.91 2.18 8.61
C TRP A 160 20.99 3.38 8.40
N ILE A 161 20.40 3.92 9.47
CA ILE A 161 19.36 4.96 9.35
C ILE A 161 19.83 6.25 8.66
N GLU A 162 21.14 6.47 8.57
CA GLU A 162 21.75 7.61 7.86
C GLU A 162 21.92 7.37 6.35
N TYR A 163 21.67 6.16 5.84
CA TYR A 163 21.78 5.84 4.42
C TYR A 163 20.61 6.38 3.64
N GLY A 164 20.88 6.82 2.41
CA GLY A 164 19.84 7.28 1.50
C GLY A 164 19.21 6.12 0.75
N PHE A 165 17.93 5.82 1.01
CA PHE A 165 17.13 4.91 0.19
C PHE A 165 15.86 5.60 -0.34
N ASN A 166 15.19 4.96 -1.29
CA ASN A 166 13.93 5.47 -1.83
C ASN A 166 12.81 5.34 -0.78
N CYS A 167 11.75 6.12 -0.95
CA CYS A 167 10.50 5.89 -0.25
C CYS A 167 9.32 6.06 -1.21
N ARG A 168 8.28 5.26 -0.99
CA ARG A 168 6.98 5.42 -1.63
C ARG A 168 5.94 5.37 -0.53
N CYS A 169 5.14 6.41 -0.46
CA CYS A 169 4.18 6.59 0.62
C CYS A 169 2.94 5.72 0.39
N VAL A 170 2.31 5.34 1.49
CA VAL A 170 1.02 4.64 1.51
C VAL A 170 0.04 5.39 2.41
N ARG A 171 -1.25 5.09 2.29
CA ARG A 171 -2.29 5.52 3.21
C ARG A 171 -3.36 4.45 3.36
N ARG A 172 -4.22 4.63 4.36
CA ARG A 172 -5.47 3.88 4.54
C ARG A 172 -6.65 4.84 4.47
#